data_AF-A0A183PC42-F1
#
_entry.id   AF-A0A183PC42-F1
#
_cell.length_a   1.000
_cell.length_b   1.000
_cell.length_c   1.000
_cell.angle_alpha   90.00
_cell.angle_beta   90.00
_cell.angle_gamma   90.00
#
_symmetry.space_group_name_H-M   'P 1'
#
loop_
_entity.id
_entity.type
_entity.pdbx_description
1 polymer ?
#
loop_
_entity_poly.entity_id
_entity_poly.type
_entity_poly.pdbx_seq_one_letter_code
_entity_poly.pdbx_strand_id
1 'polypeptide(L)'
;MLSKQAQNALIRWESHGPRIIKASFKTKKEGISMNIIQCYAPTNDYNEDAKDQFYNRAAVNRRDVPDKGHDHSDVNVGMDNTGYEDIKGRHGLGERKENGERFANLCAFNKLVIGGTIFPHKCIRKTTWTSPDHTTQNHICINKEFRGTMEDVLGHKKHHHKEWITVDILDKIQERRNKKAEINTSRTRAEKVKAQDEYTGVNKQVKRSIRTDKRKYVGDLAMTAEKVAREGNTRQLYDTTKKLSGNRRKLERPVKSKEDEVITNIEEQQNRWVEHFKELLNPLVPLNPPNIEASPMDNNNKYLLAEETKRRKNTLK
;
A
#
# COMPACT_ATOMS: atom_id res chain seq x y z
N MET A 1 -19.03 10.12 2.16
CA MET A 1 -20.40 9.88 1.67
C MET A 1 -20.36 9.08 0.38
N LEU A 2 -21.30 8.15 0.18
CA LEU A 2 -21.43 7.38 -1.07
C LEU A 2 -21.85 8.28 -2.24
N SER A 3 -21.39 7.96 -3.46
CA SER A 3 -21.83 8.68 -4.66
C SER A 3 -23.30 8.36 -5.00
N LYS A 4 -24.00 9.26 -5.71
CA LYS A 4 -25.38 9.03 -6.17
C LYS A 4 -25.51 7.74 -6.99
N GLN A 5 -24.50 7.41 -7.80
CA GLN A 5 -24.46 6.16 -8.56
C GLN A 5 -24.37 4.93 -7.64
N ALA A 6 -23.55 4.98 -6.58
CA ALA A 6 -23.41 3.87 -5.65
C ALA A 6 -24.67 3.68 -4.78
N GLN A 7 -25.34 4.77 -4.41
CA GLN A 7 -26.63 4.73 -3.71
C GLN A 7 -27.70 4.04 -4.56
N ASN A 8 -27.81 4.41 -5.84
CA ASN A 8 -28.78 3.80 -6.77
C ASN A 8 -28.47 2.32 -7.09
N ALA A 9 -27.21 1.91 -6.90
CA ALA A 9 -26.80 0.53 -7.09
C ALA A 9 -27.03 -0.34 -5.84
N LEU A 10 -27.23 0.24 -4.65
CA LEU A 10 -27.44 -0.53 -3.42
C LEU A 10 -28.78 -1.28 -3.50
N ILE A 11 -28.73 -2.61 -3.44
CA ILE A 11 -29.90 -3.50 -3.43
C ILE A 11 -30.42 -3.65 -2.01
N ARG A 12 -29.53 -4.02 -1.08
CA ARG A 12 -29.85 -4.23 0.34
C ARG A 12 -28.59 -4.11 1.19
N TRP A 13 -28.78 -3.89 2.48
CA TRP A 13 -27.73 -4.06 3.48
C TRP A 13 -28.30 -4.77 4.71
N GLU A 14 -27.47 -5.56 5.37
CA GLU A 14 -27.82 -6.37 6.53
C GLU A 14 -26.70 -6.24 7.58
N SER A 15 -27.07 -6.09 8.86
CA SER A 15 -26.14 -6.15 9.98
C SER A 15 -26.22 -7.53 10.62
N HIS A 16 -25.07 -8.15 10.86
CA HIS A 16 -24.95 -9.45 11.52
C HIS A 16 -24.25 -9.29 12.88
N GLY A 17 -24.72 -8.32 13.66
CA GLY A 17 -24.15 -7.90 14.94
C GLY A 17 -23.31 -6.63 14.82
N PRO A 18 -22.72 -6.16 15.94
CA PRO A 18 -22.09 -4.83 16.01
C PRO A 18 -20.82 -4.69 15.17
N ARG A 19 -20.26 -5.81 14.68
CA ARG A 19 -18.95 -5.86 14.02
C ARG A 19 -18.99 -6.37 12.58
N ILE A 20 -20.17 -6.72 12.06
CA ILE A 20 -20.30 -7.25 10.69
C ILE A 20 -21.48 -6.54 10.01
N ILE A 21 -21.18 -5.90 8.88
CA ILE A 21 -22.18 -5.37 7.96
C ILE A 21 -21.93 -5.92 6.57
N LYS A 22 -23.01 -6.27 5.87
CA LYS A 22 -23.02 -6.76 4.50
C LYS A 22 -23.86 -5.83 3.66
N ALA A 23 -23.35 -5.42 2.51
CA ALA A 23 -24.07 -4.60 1.54
C ALA A 23 -24.01 -5.25 0.16
N SER A 24 -25.16 -5.37 -0.49
CA SER A 24 -25.32 -5.94 -1.82
C SER A 24 -25.59 -4.82 -2.83
N PHE A 25 -24.85 -4.81 -3.93
CA PHE A 25 -24.93 -3.82 -5.00
C PHE A 25 -25.24 -4.49 -6.34
N LYS A 26 -26.08 -3.84 -7.14
CA LYS A 26 -26.37 -4.21 -8.52
C LYS A 26 -25.20 -3.79 -9.40
N THR A 27 -24.66 -4.71 -10.20
CA THR A 27 -23.66 -4.35 -11.20
C THR A 27 -24.32 -4.01 -12.54
N LYS A 28 -23.55 -3.41 -13.46
CA LYS A 28 -24.02 -3.14 -14.83
C LYS A 28 -24.28 -4.43 -15.63
N LYS A 29 -23.72 -5.56 -15.22
CA LYS A 29 -23.91 -6.84 -15.88
C LYS A 29 -25.12 -7.53 -15.24
N GLU A 30 -26.13 -7.81 -16.05
CA GLU A 30 -27.35 -8.50 -15.61
C GLU A 30 -27.01 -9.88 -15.00
N GLY A 31 -27.74 -10.24 -13.95
CA GLY A 31 -27.50 -11.47 -13.19
C GLY A 31 -26.29 -11.44 -12.24
N ILE A 32 -25.49 -10.37 -12.22
CA ILE A 32 -24.34 -10.24 -11.32
C ILE A 32 -24.58 -9.15 -10.27
N SER A 33 -24.65 -9.55 -9.01
CA SER A 33 -24.59 -8.67 -7.85
C SER A 33 -23.19 -8.66 -7.25
N MET A 34 -22.72 -7.50 -6.82
CA MET A 34 -21.50 -7.33 -6.03
C MET A 34 -21.87 -7.24 -4.56
N ASN A 35 -21.15 -7.96 -3.71
CA ASN A 35 -21.36 -7.88 -2.27
C ASN A 35 -20.09 -7.35 -1.63
N ILE A 36 -20.26 -6.54 -0.59
CA ILE A 36 -19.19 -5.95 0.21
C ILE A 36 -19.50 -6.29 1.65
N ILE A 37 -18.56 -6.92 2.35
CA ILE A 37 -18.70 -7.23 3.76
C ILE A 37 -17.61 -6.50 4.52
N GLN A 38 -18.00 -5.59 5.40
CA GLN A 38 -17.07 -4.94 6.31
C GLN A 38 -17.13 -5.65 7.66
N CYS A 39 -15.95 -6.04 8.16
CA CYS A 39 -15.80 -6.76 9.41
C CYS A 39 -14.78 -6.08 10.31
N TYR A 40 -15.16 -5.84 11.57
CA TYR A 40 -14.23 -5.42 12.61
C TYR A 40 -13.85 -6.63 13.46
N ALA A 41 -12.65 -7.19 13.27
CA ALA A 41 -12.25 -8.38 14.02
C ALA A 41 -12.05 -8.05 15.51
N PRO A 42 -12.36 -8.98 16.43
CA PRO A 42 -11.97 -8.84 17.83
C PRO A 42 -10.45 -8.78 17.98
N THR A 43 -10.00 -7.98 18.95
CA THR A 43 -8.60 -7.85 19.30
C THR A 43 -8.04 -9.16 19.88
N ASN A 44 -6.72 -9.37 19.83
CA ASN A 44 -6.11 -10.64 20.25
C ASN A 44 -6.39 -10.97 21.74
N ASP A 45 -6.46 -9.94 22.58
CA ASP A 45 -6.74 -9.95 24.02
C ASP A 45 -8.22 -10.19 24.39
N TYR A 46 -9.09 -10.39 23.39
CA TYR A 46 -10.50 -10.69 23.60
C TYR A 46 -10.73 -12.18 23.95
N ASN A 47 -11.84 -12.48 24.65
CA ASN A 47 -12.17 -13.85 25.06
C ASN A 47 -12.23 -14.83 23.88
N GLU A 48 -11.67 -16.04 24.05
CA GLU A 48 -11.54 -17.05 23.00
C GLU A 48 -12.89 -17.49 22.42
N ASP A 49 -13.87 -17.79 23.28
CA ASP A 49 -15.21 -18.20 22.83
C ASP A 49 -15.88 -17.10 22.00
N ALA A 50 -15.65 -15.84 22.34
CA ALA A 50 -16.19 -14.71 21.61
C ALA A 50 -15.48 -14.51 20.26
N LYS A 51 -14.18 -14.81 20.17
CA LYS A 51 -13.43 -14.84 18.91
C LYS A 51 -13.97 -15.95 18.01
N ASP A 52 -14.16 -17.17 18.54
CA ASP A 52 -14.69 -18.29 17.77
C ASP A 52 -16.11 -18.05 17.28
N GLN A 53 -17.00 -17.53 18.13
CA GLN A 53 -18.34 -17.12 17.72
C GLN A 53 -18.31 -16.10 16.59
N PHE A 54 -17.39 -15.12 16.65
CA PHE A 54 -17.22 -14.12 15.60
C PHE A 54 -16.76 -14.77 14.27
N TYR A 55 -15.69 -15.57 14.28
CA TYR A 55 -15.16 -16.19 13.06
C TYR A 55 -16.13 -17.20 12.45
N ASN A 56 -16.86 -17.96 13.27
CA ASN A 56 -17.92 -18.86 12.82
C ASN A 56 -19.07 -18.09 12.16
N ARG A 57 -19.54 -17.02 12.79
CA ARG A 57 -20.59 -16.15 12.20
C ARG A 57 -20.10 -15.49 10.91
N ALA A 58 -18.86 -15.02 10.87
CA ALA A 58 -18.25 -14.45 9.67
C ALA A 58 -18.16 -15.48 8.53
N ALA A 59 -17.84 -16.74 8.82
CA ALA A 59 -17.78 -17.82 7.83
C ALA A 59 -19.16 -18.19 7.27
N VAL A 60 -20.19 -18.27 8.11
CA VAL A 60 -21.56 -18.64 7.68
C VAL A 60 -22.18 -17.58 6.78
N ASN A 61 -22.04 -16.29 7.12
CA ASN A 61 -22.61 -15.20 6.32
C ASN A 61 -21.99 -15.04 4.91
N ARG A 62 -20.92 -15.80 4.62
CA ARG A 62 -20.14 -15.76 3.38
C ARG A 62 -20.41 -16.93 2.41
N ARG A 63 -21.19 -17.95 2.80
CA ARG A 63 -21.39 -19.16 1.98
C ARG A 63 -22.21 -18.95 0.69
N ASP A 64 -23.14 -17.99 0.67
CA ASP A 64 -24.17 -17.94 -0.38
C ASP A 64 -23.95 -16.87 -1.47
N VAL A 65 -22.73 -16.32 -1.62
CA VAL A 65 -22.57 -15.06 -2.36
C VAL A 65 -21.29 -14.96 -3.20
N PRO A 66 -21.37 -14.55 -4.49
CA PRO A 66 -20.22 -14.10 -5.26
C PRO A 66 -19.77 -12.73 -4.72
N ASP A 67 -18.85 -12.76 -3.77
CA ASP A 67 -18.51 -11.62 -2.92
C ASP A 67 -17.25 -10.87 -3.40
N LYS A 68 -17.25 -9.54 -3.29
CA LYS A 68 -16.15 -8.69 -3.77
C LYS A 68 -15.84 -7.57 -2.77
N GLY A 69 -14.84 -7.81 -1.92
CA GLY A 69 -14.22 -6.78 -1.09
C GLY A 69 -14.59 -6.94 0.38
N HIS A 70 -13.61 -7.39 1.17
CA HIS A 70 -13.75 -7.53 2.62
C HIS A 70 -12.67 -6.75 3.33
N ASP A 71 -13.04 -5.79 4.17
CA ASP A 71 -12.09 -5.06 5.03
C ASP A 71 -12.05 -5.73 6.41
N HIS A 72 -10.87 -6.15 6.85
CA HIS A 72 -10.64 -6.71 8.19
C HIS A 72 -9.57 -5.91 8.90
N SER A 73 -9.95 -5.29 10.01
CA SER A 73 -9.04 -4.62 10.94
C SER A 73 -8.46 -5.59 11.96
N ASP A 74 -7.22 -5.34 12.40
CA ASP A 74 -6.52 -6.04 13.47
C ASP A 74 -6.03 -7.47 13.17
N VAL A 75 -5.42 -7.64 12.00
CA VAL A 75 -4.86 -8.94 11.62
C VAL A 75 -3.46 -8.79 11.02
N ASN A 76 -2.46 -9.41 11.67
CA ASN A 76 -1.14 -9.60 11.08
C ASN A 76 -1.03 -11.00 10.48
N VAL A 77 -1.02 -11.06 9.16
CA VAL A 77 -0.96 -12.34 8.44
C VAL A 77 0.45 -12.84 8.19
N GLY A 78 1.46 -11.98 8.26
CA GLY A 78 2.87 -12.32 8.08
C GLY A 78 3.29 -12.68 6.66
N MET A 79 4.59 -12.95 6.44
CA MET A 79 5.15 -13.27 5.11
C MET A 79 5.07 -14.76 4.74
N ASP A 80 5.13 -15.66 5.73
CA ASP A 80 5.03 -17.10 5.50
C ASP A 80 3.66 -17.47 4.93
N ASN A 81 3.64 -18.09 3.75
CA ASN A 81 2.41 -18.48 3.07
C ASN A 81 2.25 -20.00 2.95
N THR A 82 3.06 -20.78 3.66
CA THR A 82 2.99 -22.25 3.65
C THR A 82 1.58 -22.72 4.00
N GLY A 83 0.96 -23.51 3.11
CA GLY A 83 -0.40 -24.02 3.25
C GLY A 83 -1.52 -23.04 2.85
N TYR A 84 -1.17 -21.82 2.41
CA TYR A 84 -2.10 -20.76 2.00
C TYR A 84 -1.72 -20.13 0.65
N GLU A 85 -0.92 -20.81 -0.17
CA GLU A 85 -0.32 -20.31 -1.42
C GLU A 85 -1.36 -19.81 -2.43
N ASP A 86 -2.55 -20.41 -2.37
CA ASP A 86 -3.68 -20.11 -3.24
C ASP A 86 -4.38 -18.79 -2.90
N ILE A 87 -4.35 -18.39 -1.63
CA ILE A 87 -5.06 -17.22 -1.10
C ILE A 87 -4.13 -16.09 -0.66
N LYS A 88 -2.85 -16.38 -0.46
CA LYS A 88 -1.91 -15.46 0.18
C LYS A 88 -0.56 -15.49 -0.52
N GLY A 89 -0.01 -14.30 -0.75
CA GLY A 89 1.34 -14.13 -1.28
C GLY A 89 2.39 -13.94 -0.20
N ARG A 90 3.65 -13.87 -0.64
CA ARG A 90 4.84 -13.76 0.25
C ARG A 90 5.17 -12.33 0.68
N HIS A 91 4.28 -11.38 0.41
CA HIS A 91 4.52 -9.96 0.67
C HIS A 91 3.69 -9.40 1.81
N GLY A 92 3.13 -10.24 2.69
CA GLY A 92 2.45 -9.80 3.90
C GLY A 92 3.34 -8.98 4.83
N LEU A 93 2.72 -8.31 5.79
CA LEU A 93 3.38 -7.48 6.80
C LEU A 93 3.30 -8.14 8.18
N GLY A 94 4.29 -7.83 9.02
CA GLY A 94 4.39 -8.32 10.41
C GLY A 94 4.74 -9.81 10.51
N GLU A 95 4.64 -10.34 11.72
CA GLU A 95 4.68 -11.77 12.01
C GLU A 95 3.25 -12.31 12.15
N ARG A 96 3.02 -13.56 11.72
CA ARG A 96 1.71 -14.19 11.83
C ARG A 96 1.42 -14.49 13.30
N LYS A 97 0.37 -13.87 13.84
CA LYS A 97 -0.17 -14.14 15.19
C LYS A 97 -1.42 -15.02 15.08
N GLU A 98 -1.98 -15.41 16.21
CA GLU A 98 -3.18 -16.26 16.27
C GLU A 98 -4.38 -15.68 15.49
N ASN A 99 -4.72 -14.40 15.68
CA ASN A 99 -5.75 -13.74 14.84
C ASN A 99 -5.37 -13.75 13.35
N GLY A 100 -4.08 -13.64 13.05
CA GLY A 100 -3.51 -13.81 11.71
C GLY A 100 -3.84 -15.14 11.07
N GLU A 101 -3.70 -16.20 11.84
CA GLU A 101 -3.99 -17.57 11.43
C GLU A 101 -5.50 -17.83 11.29
N ARG A 102 -6.31 -17.40 12.27
CA ARG A 102 -7.78 -17.50 12.19
C ARG A 102 -8.34 -16.78 10.97
N PHE A 103 -7.79 -15.60 10.66
CA PHE A 103 -8.15 -14.87 9.44
C PHE A 103 -7.68 -15.55 8.16
N ALA A 104 -6.46 -16.12 8.14
CA ALA A 104 -5.98 -16.88 6.99
C ALA A 104 -6.87 -18.11 6.73
N ASN A 105 -7.27 -18.82 7.79
CA ASN A 105 -8.21 -19.94 7.73
C ASN A 105 -9.59 -19.52 7.22
N LEU A 106 -10.13 -18.39 7.71
CA LEU A 106 -11.38 -17.82 7.22
C LEU A 106 -11.29 -17.50 5.71
N CYS A 107 -10.17 -16.93 5.26
CA CYS A 107 -9.94 -16.64 3.85
C CYS A 107 -9.82 -17.92 3.01
N ALA A 108 -9.14 -18.94 3.52
CA ALA A 108 -8.95 -20.22 2.84
C ALA A 108 -10.29 -20.94 2.65
N PHE A 109 -11.09 -21.02 3.72
CA PHE A 109 -12.41 -21.65 3.70
C PHE A 109 -13.36 -20.98 2.70
N ASN A 110 -13.29 -19.66 2.58
CA ASN A 110 -14.17 -18.88 1.70
C ASN A 110 -13.56 -18.55 0.34
N LYS A 111 -12.41 -19.14 -0.02
CA LYS A 111 -11.69 -18.87 -1.27
C LYS A 111 -11.44 -17.37 -1.51
N LEU A 112 -11.03 -16.65 -0.47
CA LEU A 112 -10.70 -15.23 -0.52
C LEU A 112 -9.19 -15.02 -0.57
N VAL A 113 -8.73 -14.21 -1.52
CA VAL A 113 -7.34 -13.79 -1.69
C VAL A 113 -7.07 -12.51 -0.90
N ILE A 114 -6.00 -12.50 -0.10
CA ILE A 114 -5.57 -11.36 0.70
C ILE A 114 -4.73 -10.42 -0.18
N GLY A 115 -5.35 -9.41 -0.76
CA GLY A 115 -4.77 -8.61 -1.84
C GLY A 115 -3.44 -7.94 -1.51
N GLY A 116 -3.33 -7.39 -0.30
CA GLY A 116 -2.12 -6.72 0.19
C GLY A 116 -0.86 -7.59 0.26
N THR A 117 -1.03 -8.92 0.22
CA THR A 117 0.06 -9.89 0.34
C THR A 117 0.59 -10.40 -1.00
N ILE A 118 -0.11 -10.14 -2.10
CA ILE A 118 0.13 -10.78 -3.42
C ILE A 118 1.30 -10.14 -4.16
N PHE A 119 1.43 -8.81 -4.12
CA PHE A 119 2.42 -8.08 -4.93
C PHE A 119 3.49 -7.38 -4.08
N PRO A 120 4.72 -7.25 -4.61
CA PRO A 120 5.79 -6.52 -3.94
C PRO A 120 5.56 -5.00 -4.03
N HIS A 121 4.71 -4.48 -3.14
CA HIS A 121 4.45 -3.04 -3.01
C HIS A 121 5.13 -2.42 -1.79
N LYS A 122 5.23 -1.09 -1.76
CA LYS A 122 5.63 -0.33 -0.57
C LYS A 122 4.62 -0.59 0.56
N CYS A 123 5.06 -0.59 1.82
CA CYS A 123 4.19 -0.87 2.98
C CYS A 123 2.91 -0.03 3.00
N ILE A 124 3.01 1.27 2.67
CA ILE A 124 1.86 2.20 2.54
C ILE A 124 0.79 1.79 1.53
N ARG A 125 1.04 0.80 0.68
CA ARG A 125 0.11 0.29 -0.35
C ARG A 125 -0.32 -1.15 -0.09
N LYS A 126 0.12 -1.76 1.01
CA LYS A 126 -0.22 -3.15 1.36
C LYS A 126 -1.48 -3.25 2.21
N THR A 127 -1.78 -2.21 2.99
CA THR A 127 -2.94 -2.15 3.88
C THR A 127 -3.73 -0.88 3.61
N THR A 128 -5.04 -0.91 3.89
CA THR A 128 -5.91 0.27 3.81
C THR A 128 -5.70 1.21 4.99
N TRP A 129 -5.25 0.67 6.11
CA TRP A 129 -4.87 1.42 7.31
C TRP A 129 -3.89 0.58 8.15
N THR A 130 -3.00 1.25 8.86
CA THR A 130 -2.10 0.66 9.85
C THR A 130 -2.11 1.56 11.07
N SER A 131 -2.25 0.99 12.26
CA SER A 131 -2.20 1.75 13.51
C SER A 131 -0.82 2.40 13.73
N PRO A 132 -0.75 3.49 14.52
CA PRO A 132 0.53 4.16 14.82
C PRO A 132 1.56 3.26 15.49
N ASP A 133 1.12 2.26 16.25
CA ASP A 133 1.95 1.24 16.90
C ASP A 133 2.27 0.03 15.98
N HIS A 134 1.84 0.06 14.72
CA HIS A 134 2.02 -0.98 13.69
C HIS A 134 1.47 -2.37 14.05
N THR A 135 0.66 -2.48 15.10
CA THR A 135 0.09 -3.75 15.58
C THR A 135 -1.16 -4.16 14.81
N THR A 136 -1.96 -3.18 14.39
CA THR A 136 -3.27 -3.35 13.78
C THR A 136 -3.21 -2.94 12.32
N GLN A 137 -3.71 -3.80 11.42
CA GLN A 137 -3.69 -3.54 9.99
C GLN A 137 -5.04 -3.90 9.38
N ASN A 138 -5.47 -3.06 8.43
CA ASN A 138 -6.66 -3.31 7.64
C ASN A 138 -6.30 -3.97 6.30
N HIS A 139 -6.94 -5.10 6.01
CA HIS A 139 -6.72 -5.86 4.78
C HIS A 139 -7.97 -5.90 3.93
N ILE A 140 -7.80 -5.68 2.62
CA ILE A 140 -8.83 -5.98 1.61
C ILE A 140 -8.63 -7.41 1.11
N CYS A 141 -9.69 -8.22 1.22
CA CYS A 141 -9.78 -9.52 0.56
C CYS A 141 -10.75 -9.50 -0.62
N ILE A 142 -10.46 -10.32 -1.63
CA ILE A 142 -11.29 -10.45 -2.83
C ILE A 142 -11.44 -11.95 -3.14
N ASN A 143 -12.58 -12.37 -3.67
CA ASN A 143 -12.75 -13.76 -4.13
C ASN A 143 -11.66 -14.18 -5.12
N LYS A 144 -11.15 -15.40 -4.94
CA LYS A 144 -10.08 -16.04 -5.73
C LYS A 144 -10.35 -16.03 -7.23
N GLU A 145 -11.61 -16.10 -7.66
CA GLU A 145 -11.99 -15.99 -9.07
C GLU A 145 -11.56 -14.66 -9.70
N PHE A 146 -11.49 -13.59 -8.91
CA PHE A 146 -11.03 -12.27 -9.35
C PHE A 146 -9.53 -12.05 -9.17
N ARG A 147 -8.76 -13.08 -8.77
CA ARG A 147 -7.30 -12.97 -8.61
C ARG A 147 -6.62 -12.45 -9.87
N GLY A 148 -7.03 -12.91 -11.06
CA GLY A 148 -6.48 -12.41 -12.33
C GLY A 148 -6.71 -10.92 -12.54
N THR A 149 -7.85 -10.37 -12.08
CA THR A 149 -8.09 -8.92 -12.17
C THR A 149 -7.17 -8.11 -11.24
N MET A 150 -6.68 -8.71 -10.16
CA MET A 150 -5.70 -8.05 -9.28
C MET A 150 -4.35 -7.91 -9.98
N GLU A 151 -3.96 -8.85 -10.85
CA GLU A 151 -2.74 -8.74 -11.66
C GLU A 151 -2.81 -7.61 -12.69
N ASP A 152 -3.98 -7.39 -13.29
CA ASP A 152 -4.19 -6.30 -14.25
C ASP A 152 -4.26 -4.93 -13.56
N VAL A 153 -5.03 -4.83 -12.46
CA VAL A 153 -5.29 -3.55 -11.76
C VAL A 153 -4.16 -3.14 -10.82
N LEU A 154 -3.69 -4.06 -9.95
CA LEU A 154 -2.64 -3.76 -8.98
C LEU A 154 -1.26 -4.02 -9.59
N GLY A 155 -1.10 -5.21 -10.17
CA GLY A 155 0.04 -5.64 -10.96
C GLY A 155 1.42 -5.54 -10.31
N HIS A 156 2.41 -6.15 -10.97
CA HIS A 156 3.79 -5.91 -10.61
C HIS A 156 4.18 -4.48 -11.02
N LYS A 157 5.04 -3.84 -10.22
CA LYS A 157 5.61 -2.55 -10.59
C LYS A 157 6.30 -2.67 -11.95
N LYS A 158 5.71 -2.08 -12.98
CA LYS A 158 6.31 -2.01 -14.31
C LYS A 158 7.56 -1.13 -14.21
N HIS A 159 8.72 -1.74 -14.45
CA HIS A 159 9.96 -0.99 -14.54
C HIS A 159 9.99 -0.32 -15.91
N HIS A 160 9.68 0.98 -15.95
CA HIS A 160 9.91 1.75 -17.14
C HIS A 160 11.42 1.91 -17.33
N HIS A 161 11.93 1.38 -18.44
CA HIS A 161 13.27 1.72 -18.89
C HIS A 161 13.30 3.22 -19.21
N LYS A 162 14.46 3.85 -18.99
CA LYS A 162 14.64 5.26 -19.35
C LYS A 162 14.45 5.40 -20.87
N GLU A 163 13.87 6.51 -21.32
CA GLU A 163 13.54 6.75 -22.75
C GLU A 163 14.73 6.51 -23.71
N TRP A 164 15.96 6.72 -23.24
CA TRP A 164 17.17 6.52 -24.05
C TRP A 164 17.69 5.08 -24.14
N ILE A 165 17.10 4.13 -23.40
CA ILE A 165 17.54 2.73 -23.42
C ILE A 165 16.91 2.04 -24.63
N THR A 166 17.75 1.73 -25.61
CA THR A 166 17.41 1.01 -26.84
C THR A 166 17.33 -0.50 -26.62
N VAL A 167 16.63 -1.22 -27.51
CA VAL A 167 16.56 -2.70 -27.51
C VAL A 167 17.97 -3.29 -27.60
N ASP A 168 18.81 -2.75 -28.48
CA ASP A 168 20.21 -3.16 -28.64
C ASP A 168 21.04 -3.08 -27.34
N ILE A 169 20.79 -2.07 -26.49
CA ILE A 169 21.44 -1.98 -25.18
C ILE A 169 20.95 -3.10 -24.26
N LEU A 170 19.67 -3.42 -24.29
CA LEU A 170 19.09 -4.49 -23.47
C LEU A 170 19.70 -5.85 -23.86
N ASP A 171 19.86 -6.12 -25.15
CA ASP A 171 20.49 -7.35 -25.65
C ASP A 171 21.94 -7.46 -25.19
N LYS A 172 22.72 -6.38 -25.31
CA LYS A 172 24.10 -6.34 -24.80
C LYS A 172 24.18 -6.51 -23.28
N ILE A 173 23.21 -5.97 -22.53
CA ILE A 173 23.12 -6.18 -21.07
C ILE A 173 22.83 -7.64 -20.76
N GLN A 174 21.98 -8.29 -21.55
CA GLN A 174 21.65 -9.70 -21.40
C GLN A 174 22.83 -10.60 -21.71
N GLU A 175 23.58 -10.33 -22.79
CA GLU A 175 24.83 -11.02 -23.11
C GLU A 175 25.83 -10.94 -21.94
N ARG A 176 26.01 -9.75 -21.37
CA ARG A 176 26.86 -9.56 -20.19
C ARG A 176 26.38 -10.38 -18.98
N ARG A 177 25.07 -10.53 -18.79
CA ARG A 177 24.50 -11.36 -17.70
C ARG A 177 24.81 -12.83 -17.94
N ASN A 178 24.69 -13.31 -19.17
CA ASN A 178 25.02 -14.69 -19.53
C ASN A 178 26.51 -14.97 -19.24
N LYS A 179 27.41 -14.08 -19.65
CA LYS A 179 28.85 -14.16 -19.29
C LYS A 179 29.12 -14.11 -17.79
N LYS A 180 28.30 -13.37 -17.04
CA LYS A 180 28.39 -13.38 -15.57
C LYS A 180 27.95 -14.71 -14.95
N ALA A 181 26.96 -15.37 -15.55
CA ALA A 181 26.53 -16.69 -15.14
C ALA A 181 27.62 -17.75 -15.40
N GLU A 182 28.31 -17.69 -16.55
CA GLU A 182 29.44 -18.58 -16.86
C GLU A 182 30.55 -18.53 -15.80
N ILE A 183 30.88 -17.33 -15.28
CA ILE A 183 31.84 -17.18 -14.18
C ILE A 183 31.36 -17.88 -12.90
N ASN A 184 30.05 -17.80 -12.61
CA ASN A 184 29.47 -18.39 -11.41
C ASN A 184 29.39 -19.92 -11.50
N THR A 185 29.26 -20.48 -12.71
CA THR A 185 29.18 -21.93 -12.95
C THR A 185 30.53 -22.59 -13.21
N SER A 186 31.59 -21.80 -13.44
CA SER A 186 32.96 -22.31 -13.70
C SER A 186 33.48 -23.11 -12.50
N ARG A 187 34.06 -24.30 -12.76
CA ARG A 187 34.52 -25.21 -11.70
C ARG A 187 36.01 -25.08 -11.42
N THR A 188 36.82 -24.85 -12.45
CA THR A 188 38.27 -24.75 -12.31
C THR A 188 38.75 -23.30 -12.27
N ARG A 189 39.93 -23.07 -11.66
CA ARG A 189 40.54 -21.73 -11.59
C ARG A 189 40.87 -21.16 -12.98
N ALA A 190 41.29 -22.02 -13.91
CA ALA A 190 41.62 -21.62 -15.28
C ALA A 190 40.38 -21.19 -16.08
N GLU A 191 39.28 -21.97 -16.01
CA GLU A 191 37.99 -21.60 -16.62
C GLU A 191 37.48 -20.27 -16.10
N LYS A 192 37.58 -20.06 -14.78
CA LYS A 192 37.12 -18.83 -14.14
C LYS A 192 37.90 -17.60 -14.61
N VAL A 193 39.21 -17.72 -14.82
CA VAL A 193 40.03 -16.64 -15.38
C VAL A 193 39.59 -16.31 -16.81
N LYS A 194 39.42 -17.33 -17.65
CA LYS A 194 38.96 -17.14 -19.04
C LYS A 194 37.57 -16.48 -19.11
N ALA A 195 36.61 -16.99 -18.35
CA ALA A 195 35.25 -16.43 -18.29
C ALA A 195 35.25 -14.99 -17.73
N GLN A 196 36.15 -14.70 -16.79
CA GLN A 196 36.31 -13.35 -16.23
C GLN A 196 36.87 -12.36 -17.25
N ASP A 197 37.80 -12.77 -18.11
CA ASP A 197 38.33 -11.94 -19.20
C ASP A 197 37.24 -11.64 -20.24
N GLU A 198 36.48 -12.66 -20.65
CA GLU A 198 35.35 -12.50 -21.59
C GLU A 198 34.28 -11.54 -21.03
N TYR A 199 33.86 -11.72 -19.78
CA TYR A 199 32.94 -10.80 -19.11
C TYR A 199 33.49 -9.37 -19.05
N THR A 200 34.79 -9.21 -18.83
CA THR A 200 35.44 -7.90 -18.74
C THR A 200 35.39 -7.18 -20.09
N GLY A 201 35.59 -7.91 -21.19
CA GLY A 201 35.42 -7.41 -22.56
C GLY A 201 34.00 -6.93 -22.83
N VAL A 202 33.00 -7.79 -22.63
CA VAL A 202 31.58 -7.46 -22.86
C VAL A 202 31.11 -6.32 -21.95
N ASN A 203 31.51 -6.31 -20.67
CA ASN A 203 31.16 -5.24 -19.74
C ASN A 203 31.73 -3.87 -20.15
N LYS A 204 32.93 -3.83 -20.75
CA LYS A 204 33.49 -2.59 -21.33
C LYS A 204 32.65 -2.12 -22.52
N GLN A 205 32.24 -3.02 -23.41
CA GLN A 205 31.40 -2.70 -24.56
C GLN A 205 30.01 -2.19 -24.17
N VAL A 206 29.36 -2.84 -23.21
CA VAL A 206 28.08 -2.39 -22.64
C VAL A 206 28.21 -0.98 -22.07
N LYS A 207 29.24 -0.72 -21.26
CA LYS A 207 29.49 0.61 -20.68
C LYS A 207 29.73 1.67 -21.75
N ARG A 208 30.44 1.34 -22.84
CA ARG A 208 30.65 2.26 -23.97
C ARG A 208 29.34 2.55 -24.69
N SER A 209 28.58 1.51 -25.08
CA SER A 209 27.29 1.66 -25.77
C SER A 209 26.31 2.51 -24.96
N ILE A 210 26.17 2.23 -23.65
CA ILE A 210 25.32 3.01 -22.75
C ILE A 210 25.70 4.49 -22.73
N ARG A 211 26.99 4.82 -22.71
CA ARG A 211 27.44 6.22 -22.71
C ARG A 211 27.16 6.91 -24.04
N THR A 212 27.38 6.20 -25.15
CA THR A 212 27.13 6.71 -26.51
C THR A 212 25.66 7.02 -26.71
N ASP A 213 24.76 6.06 -26.44
CA ASP A 213 23.32 6.25 -26.66
C ASP A 213 22.75 7.32 -25.73
N LYS A 214 23.19 7.34 -24.46
CA LYS A 214 22.79 8.40 -23.54
C LYS A 214 23.24 9.78 -24.03
N ARG A 215 24.46 9.89 -24.57
CA ARG A 215 24.98 11.16 -25.11
C ARG A 215 24.20 11.57 -26.36
N LYS A 216 23.90 10.62 -27.26
CA LYS A 216 23.07 10.85 -28.45
C LYS A 216 21.70 11.38 -28.05
N TYR A 217 21.01 10.69 -27.15
CA TYR A 217 19.69 11.11 -26.65
C TYR A 217 19.69 12.50 -26.03
N VAL A 218 20.69 12.83 -25.21
CA VAL A 218 20.83 14.18 -24.63
C VAL A 218 21.09 15.22 -25.72
N GLY A 219 21.88 14.88 -26.74
CA GLY A 219 22.11 15.73 -27.91
C GLY A 219 20.82 15.99 -28.69
N ASP A 220 20.03 14.95 -28.96
CA ASP A 220 18.75 15.04 -29.68
C ASP A 220 17.73 15.92 -28.91
N LEU A 221 17.67 15.78 -27.59
CA LEU A 221 16.88 16.64 -26.72
C LEU A 221 17.33 18.11 -26.78
N ALA A 222 18.64 18.37 -26.78
CA ALA A 222 19.18 19.72 -26.85
C ALA A 222 18.86 20.37 -28.21
N MET A 223 19.04 19.65 -29.32
CA MET A 223 18.64 20.12 -30.65
C MET A 223 17.14 20.41 -30.74
N THR A 224 16.32 19.55 -30.12
CA THR A 224 14.87 19.76 -30.06
C THR A 224 14.52 21.02 -29.26
N ALA A 225 15.16 21.22 -28.10
CA ALA A 225 14.95 22.42 -27.29
C ALA A 225 15.34 23.69 -28.05
N GLU A 226 16.46 23.67 -28.78
CA GLU A 226 16.89 24.81 -29.61
C GLU A 226 15.87 25.12 -30.72
N LYS A 227 15.38 24.09 -31.42
CA LYS A 227 14.36 24.25 -32.47
C LYS A 227 13.08 24.87 -31.90
N VAL A 228 12.58 24.32 -30.80
CA VAL A 228 11.36 24.78 -30.13
C VAL A 228 11.51 26.22 -29.61
N ALA A 229 12.71 26.60 -29.14
CA ALA A 229 13.00 27.97 -28.74
C ALA A 229 12.93 28.93 -29.93
N ARG A 230 13.47 28.56 -31.10
CA ARG A 230 13.38 29.36 -32.34
C ARG A 230 11.94 29.54 -32.82
N GLU A 231 11.09 28.54 -32.63
CA GLU A 231 9.66 28.57 -32.97
C GLU A 231 8.81 29.37 -31.96
N GLY A 232 9.39 29.84 -30.86
CA GLY A 232 8.69 30.61 -29.83
C GLY A 232 7.73 29.80 -28.96
N ASN A 233 7.78 28.46 -29.01
CA ASN A 233 6.88 27.60 -28.24
C ASN A 233 7.41 27.37 -26.82
N THR A 234 7.11 28.32 -25.93
CA THR A 234 7.60 28.37 -24.55
C THR A 234 7.21 27.15 -23.70
N ARG A 235 6.02 26.55 -23.95
CA ARG A 235 5.55 25.39 -23.19
C ARG A 235 6.39 24.15 -23.49
N GLN A 236 6.61 23.85 -24.76
CA GLN A 236 7.43 22.69 -25.15
C GLN A 236 8.91 22.90 -24.76
N LEU A 237 9.40 24.14 -24.79
CA LEU A 237 10.74 24.48 -24.33
C LEU A 237 10.91 24.18 -22.84
N TYR A 238 9.92 24.54 -22.03
CA TYR A 238 9.93 24.22 -20.60
C TYR A 238 9.95 22.71 -20.36
N ASP A 239 9.11 21.95 -21.06
CA ASP A 239 9.02 20.50 -20.89
C ASP A 239 10.31 19.77 -21.30
N THR A 240 10.93 20.16 -22.42
CA THR A 240 12.23 19.61 -22.87
C THR A 240 13.37 19.99 -21.92
N THR A 241 13.40 21.24 -21.46
CA THR A 241 14.39 21.70 -20.47
C THR A 241 14.25 20.96 -19.14
N LYS A 242 13.02 20.73 -18.70
CA LYS A 242 12.70 19.93 -17.51
C LYS A 242 13.20 18.49 -17.66
N LYS A 243 12.97 17.85 -18.82
CA LYS A 243 13.52 16.53 -19.14
C LYS A 243 15.06 16.50 -19.09
N LEU A 244 15.73 17.50 -19.68
CA LEU A 244 17.19 17.62 -19.68
C LEU A 244 17.78 17.82 -18.27
N SER A 245 17.16 18.68 -17.46
CA SER A 245 17.62 19.00 -16.11
C SER A 245 17.49 17.83 -15.12
N GLY A 246 16.71 16.80 -15.49
CA GLY A 246 16.45 15.63 -14.66
C GLY A 246 15.67 15.95 -13.38
N ASN A 247 15.55 14.95 -12.51
CA ASN A 247 14.94 15.16 -11.20
C ASN A 247 15.94 15.89 -10.30
N ARG A 248 15.75 17.21 -10.13
CA ARG A 248 16.35 17.92 -9.00
C ARG A 248 15.81 17.30 -7.71
N ARG A 249 16.68 17.05 -6.73
CA ARG A 249 16.21 16.73 -5.38
C ARG A 249 15.35 17.92 -4.96
N LYS A 250 14.08 17.67 -4.65
CA LYS A 250 13.29 18.66 -3.94
C LYS A 250 14.00 18.83 -2.60
N LEU A 251 14.61 19.98 -2.38
CA LEU A 251 14.96 20.40 -1.04
C LEU A 251 13.65 20.39 -0.24
N GLU A 252 13.68 19.84 0.96
CA GLU A 252 12.52 19.93 1.85
C GLU A 252 12.21 21.41 2.04
N ARG A 253 10.93 21.76 1.91
CA ARG A 253 10.51 23.16 2.06
C ARG A 253 10.84 23.57 3.49
N PRO A 254 11.57 24.66 3.71
CA PRO A 254 11.80 25.15 5.06
C PRO A 254 10.46 25.38 5.77
N VAL A 255 10.35 24.87 6.99
CA VAL A 255 9.19 25.08 7.86
C VAL A 255 9.50 26.26 8.75
N LYS A 256 8.51 27.09 9.07
CA LYS A 256 8.71 28.19 10.02
C LYS A 256 8.52 27.72 11.47
N SER A 257 9.34 28.22 12.38
CA SER A 257 9.14 28.08 13.81
C SER A 257 7.88 28.82 14.26
N LYS A 258 7.58 28.77 15.56
CA LYS A 258 6.49 29.55 16.16
C LYS A 258 6.84 31.04 16.21
N GLU A 259 8.13 31.37 16.27
CA GLU A 259 8.71 32.70 16.23
C GLU A 259 9.02 33.19 14.80
N ASP A 260 8.42 32.57 13.78
CA ASP A 260 8.59 32.91 12.36
C ASP A 260 10.00 32.67 11.76
N GLU A 261 10.89 31.97 12.49
CA GLU A 261 12.24 31.64 12.02
C GLU A 261 12.24 30.46 11.04
N VAL A 262 13.16 30.49 10.06
CA VAL A 262 13.21 29.47 9.00
C VAL A 262 14.00 28.24 9.46
N ILE A 263 13.31 27.11 9.63
CA ILE A 263 13.89 25.83 10.03
C ILE A 263 14.32 25.04 8.79
N THR A 264 15.63 24.83 8.64
CA THR A 264 16.23 24.04 7.54
C THR A 264 16.65 22.63 7.93
N ASN A 265 16.71 22.32 9.23
CA ASN A 265 17.10 21.00 9.76
C ASN A 265 15.90 20.04 9.83
N ILE A 266 16.07 18.80 9.36
CA ILE A 266 15.02 17.76 9.29
C ILE A 266 14.47 17.42 10.68
N GLU A 267 15.35 17.28 11.69
CA GLU A 267 14.95 16.90 13.05
C GLU A 267 14.11 18.01 13.70
N GLU A 268 14.53 19.25 13.52
CA GLU A 268 13.79 20.42 14.01
C GLU A 268 12.45 20.59 13.27
N GLN A 269 12.38 20.30 11.97
CA GLN A 269 11.11 20.30 11.25
C GLN A 269 10.15 19.24 11.80
N GLN A 270 10.63 18.04 12.11
CA GLN A 270 9.81 17.00 12.74
C GLN A 270 9.32 17.43 14.12
N ASN A 271 10.19 18.01 14.95
CA ASN A 271 9.82 18.53 16.27
C ASN A 271 8.77 19.65 16.17
N ARG A 272 8.91 20.56 15.19
CA ARG A 272 7.93 21.62 14.92
C ARG A 272 6.55 21.06 14.53
N TRP A 273 6.52 19.97 13.74
CA TRP A 273 5.28 19.26 13.41
C TRP A 273 4.66 18.61 14.65
N VAL A 274 5.48 17.95 15.49
CA VAL A 274 5.00 17.34 16.75
C VAL A 274 4.37 18.39 17.66
N GLU A 275 5.01 19.56 17.80
CA GLU A 275 4.48 20.68 18.59
C GLU A 275 3.14 21.18 18.04
N HIS A 276 3.08 21.46 16.73
CA HIS A 276 1.85 21.95 16.07
C HIS A 276 0.67 20.99 16.28
N PHE A 277 0.89 19.69 16.12
CA PHE A 277 -0.17 18.69 16.31
C PHE A 277 -0.55 18.50 17.77
N LYS A 278 0.39 18.65 18.72
CA LYS A 278 0.06 18.63 20.15
C LYS A 278 -0.87 19.79 20.52
N GLU A 279 -0.60 21.00 20.02
CA GLU A 279 -1.47 22.17 20.24
C GLU A 279 -2.84 21.99 19.58
N LEU A 280 -2.87 21.50 18.33
CA LEU A 280 -4.10 21.34 17.57
C LEU A 280 -5.03 20.24 18.13
N LEU A 281 -4.46 19.12 18.57
CA LEU A 281 -5.22 17.94 19.02
C LEU A 281 -5.52 17.97 20.52
N ASN A 282 -4.80 18.77 21.30
CA ASN A 282 -5.06 18.98 22.72
C ASN A 282 -5.37 20.46 23.02
N PRO A 283 -6.40 21.06 22.40
CA PRO A 283 -6.81 22.39 22.81
C PRO A 283 -7.23 22.32 24.29
N LEU A 284 -6.72 23.26 25.09
CA LEU A 284 -7.16 23.42 26.48
C LEU A 284 -8.68 23.57 26.49
N VAL A 285 -9.33 22.87 27.43
CA VAL A 285 -10.77 23.00 27.66
C VAL A 285 -11.06 24.49 27.82
N PRO A 286 -11.96 25.09 27.01
CA PRO A 286 -12.27 26.49 27.14
C PRO A 286 -12.75 26.78 28.57
N LEU A 287 -12.16 27.80 29.21
CA LEU A 287 -12.48 28.22 30.58
C LEU A 287 -13.97 28.48 30.80
N ASN A 288 -14.72 28.74 29.73
CA ASN A 288 -16.18 28.83 29.72
C ASN A 288 -16.74 27.69 28.86
N PRO A 289 -17.23 26.59 29.45
CA PRO A 289 -17.98 25.60 28.70
C PRO A 289 -19.29 26.24 28.19
N PRO A 290 -19.66 26.05 26.92
CA PRO A 290 -20.95 26.50 26.43
C PRO A 290 -22.06 25.77 27.19
N ASN A 291 -22.98 26.53 27.80
CA ASN A 291 -24.15 26.00 28.48
C ASN A 291 -25.12 25.45 27.43
N ILE A 292 -25.02 24.15 27.16
CA ILE A 292 -25.94 23.42 26.28
C ILE A 292 -26.83 22.59 27.20
N GLU A 293 -28.12 22.92 27.25
CA GLU A 293 -29.12 22.10 27.95
C GLU A 293 -29.10 20.67 27.39
N ALA A 294 -28.96 19.70 28.30
CA ALA A 294 -28.92 18.30 27.92
C ALA A 294 -30.29 17.85 27.40
N SER A 295 -30.33 17.39 26.15
CA SER A 295 -31.46 16.60 25.65
C SER A 295 -31.66 15.36 26.55
N PRO A 296 -32.90 14.94 26.85
CA PRO A 296 -33.14 13.72 27.62
C PRO A 296 -32.51 12.52 26.89
N MET A 297 -31.48 11.92 27.49
CA MET A 297 -30.90 10.67 26.98
C MET A 297 -31.64 9.48 27.59
N ASP A 298 -32.05 8.55 26.73
CA ASP A 298 -32.53 7.23 27.10
C ASP A 298 -31.52 6.48 27.99
N ASN A 299 -32.02 5.91 29.09
CA ASN A 299 -31.26 5.32 30.20
C ASN A 299 -30.40 4.08 29.85
N ASN A 300 -30.37 3.60 28.60
CA ASN A 300 -29.64 2.38 28.23
C ASN A 300 -28.13 2.56 27.98
N ASN A 301 -27.62 3.80 27.85
CA ASN A 301 -26.21 4.05 27.51
C ASN A 301 -25.31 4.44 28.69
N LYS A 302 -25.82 4.52 29.93
CA LYS A 302 -25.05 5.01 31.09
C LYS A 302 -23.99 4.02 31.61
N TYR A 303 -24.15 2.72 31.35
CA TYR A 303 -23.26 1.69 31.90
C TYR A 303 -22.01 1.42 31.05
N LEU A 304 -22.08 1.62 29.73
CA LEU A 304 -20.95 1.32 28.82
C LEU A 304 -19.85 2.41 28.85
N LEU A 305 -20.23 3.69 28.93
CA LEU A 305 -19.26 4.78 28.90
C LEU A 305 -18.38 4.83 30.17
N ALA A 306 -18.94 4.47 31.32
CA ALA A 306 -18.21 4.48 32.59
C ALA A 306 -17.14 3.37 32.66
N GLU A 307 -17.41 2.18 32.12
CA GLU A 307 -16.41 1.10 32.06
C GLU A 307 -15.28 1.37 31.06
N GLU A 308 -15.59 1.95 29.89
CA GLU A 308 -14.57 2.29 28.90
C GLU A 308 -13.64 3.41 29.38
N THR A 309 -14.18 4.40 30.11
CA THR A 309 -13.39 5.49 30.69
C THR A 309 -12.51 5.02 31.85
N LYS A 310 -12.97 4.03 32.63
CA LYS A 310 -12.19 3.42 33.72
C LYS A 310 -11.08 2.50 33.21
N ARG A 311 -11.30 1.79 32.09
CA ARG A 311 -10.27 0.95 31.43
C ARG A 311 -9.15 1.77 30.78
N ARG A 312 -9.46 2.90 30.14
CA ARG A 312 -8.44 3.79 29.53
C ARG A 312 -7.52 4.47 30.56
N LYS A 313 -7.97 4.67 31.80
CA LYS A 313 -7.13 5.22 32.88
C LYS A 313 -6.15 4.21 33.48
N ASN A 314 -6.43 2.90 33.38
CA ASN A 314 -5.56 1.85 33.93
C ASN A 314 -4.49 1.35 32.96
N THR A 315 -4.55 1.74 31.68
CA THR A 315 -3.56 1.36 30.63
C THR A 315 -2.45 2.40 30.43
N LEU A 316 -2.45 3.48 31.22
CA LEU A 316 -1.47 4.58 31.17
C LEU A 316 -0.60 4.65 32.45
N LYS A 317 -0.35 3.52 33.11
CA LYS A 317 0.66 3.39 34.17
C LYS A 317 1.68 2.33 33.81
#